data_AF-A0A183CLR2-F1
#
_entry.id   AF-A0A183CLR2-F1
#
_cell.length_a   1.000
_cell.length_b   1.000
_cell.length_c   1.000
_cell.angle_alpha   90.00
_cell.angle_beta   90.00
_cell.angle_gamma   90.00
#
_symmetry.space_group_name_H-M   'P 1'
#
loop_
_entity.id
_entity.type
_entity.pdbx_description
1 polymer ?
#
loop_
_entity_poly.entity_id
_entity_poly.type
_entity_poly.pdbx_seq_one_letter_code
_entity_poly.pdbx_strand_id
1 'polypeptide(L)'
;MLIGSSSGAKQILSQNESLFSMQRAMSHLAVAVATASEPSLKARHLEAVQMIFDQITVPGSEQKQNSSAAAPDWEEQLLHRWFRWLGEPFPKLLLQCVRDPISEVQMGALRVLMALLRHQWAYPHFCAVNGFIDLLVDRSVANFDADALQLKHALVCRVVDAASPSVNAGQMELLRDYRVKGPFWLTPRMEVATEGAG
;
A
#
# COMPACT_ATOMS: atom_id res chain seq x y z
N MET A 1 3.86 3.07 21.90
CA MET A 1 3.46 1.66 21.67
C MET A 1 2.02 1.67 21.18
N LEU A 2 1.79 1.45 19.87
CA LEU A 2 0.44 1.46 19.30
C LEU A 2 -0.21 0.08 19.45
N ILE A 3 -1.45 0.03 19.93
CA ILE A 3 -2.22 -1.20 20.15
C ILE A 3 -2.58 -1.80 18.78
N GLY A 4 -2.38 -3.12 18.60
CA GLY A 4 -2.70 -3.83 17.35
C GLY A 4 -1.54 -3.98 16.36
N SER A 5 -0.32 -3.57 16.73
CA SER A 5 0.89 -3.74 15.91
C SER A 5 1.39 -5.20 15.85
N SER A 6 1.24 -5.98 16.91
CA SER A 6 1.68 -7.39 16.96
C SER A 6 0.51 -8.37 16.81
N SER A 7 0.78 -9.59 16.34
CA SER A 7 -0.26 -10.63 16.21
C SER A 7 -0.95 -10.93 17.54
N GLY A 8 -0.20 -10.96 18.66
CA GLY A 8 -0.80 -11.14 20.00
C GLY A 8 -1.74 -9.99 20.39
N ALA A 9 -1.38 -8.74 20.09
CA ALA A 9 -2.25 -7.59 20.35
C ALA A 9 -3.52 -7.65 19.47
N LYS A 10 -3.37 -8.03 18.19
CA LYS A 10 -4.50 -8.24 17.28
C LYS A 10 -5.43 -9.34 17.79
N GLN A 11 -4.88 -10.44 18.29
CA GLN A 11 -5.64 -11.54 18.87
C GLN A 11 -6.46 -11.09 20.09
N ILE A 12 -5.85 -10.37 21.03
CA ILE A 12 -6.55 -9.85 22.22
C ILE A 12 -7.67 -8.88 21.83
N LEU A 13 -7.41 -7.98 20.88
CA LEU A 13 -8.43 -7.08 20.35
C LEU A 13 -9.58 -7.84 19.69
N SER A 14 -9.28 -8.89 18.92
CA SER A 14 -10.29 -9.72 18.25
C SER A 14 -11.17 -10.51 19.22
N GLN A 15 -10.60 -10.94 20.36
CA GLN A 15 -11.35 -11.63 21.41
C GLN A 15 -12.27 -10.69 22.19
N ASN A 16 -11.98 -9.39 22.15
CA ASN A 16 -12.67 -8.36 22.93
C ASN A 16 -13.27 -7.27 22.02
N GLU A 17 -13.69 -7.61 20.81
CA GLU A 17 -14.13 -6.65 19.78
C GLU A 17 -15.27 -5.74 20.25
N SER A 18 -16.20 -6.26 21.07
CA SER A 18 -17.32 -5.51 21.61
C SER A 18 -16.89 -4.48 22.65
N LEU A 19 -15.93 -4.83 23.51
CA LEU A 19 -15.39 -3.95 24.54
C LEU A 19 -14.65 -2.76 23.91
N PHE A 20 -13.88 -3.02 22.85
CA PHE A 20 -13.09 -2.00 22.17
C PHE A 20 -13.82 -1.33 20.99
N SER A 21 -15.05 -1.77 20.68
CA SER A 21 -15.84 -1.27 19.54
C SER A 21 -15.01 -1.19 18.24
N MET A 22 -14.27 -2.26 17.93
CA MET A 22 -13.24 -2.23 16.87
C MET A 22 -13.76 -1.78 15.50
N GLN A 23 -15.00 -2.14 15.15
CA GLN A 23 -15.63 -1.64 13.94
C GLN A 23 -15.70 -0.10 13.91
N ARG A 24 -16.13 0.54 15.00
CA ARG A 24 -16.15 2.01 15.10
C ARG A 24 -14.73 2.57 15.05
N ALA A 25 -13.78 1.95 15.74
CA ALA A 25 -12.39 2.40 15.74
C ALA A 25 -11.78 2.40 14.33
N MET A 26 -11.99 1.32 13.56
CA MET A 26 -11.53 1.24 12.17
C MET A 26 -12.23 2.28 11.28
N SER A 27 -13.55 2.43 11.39
CA SER A 27 -14.28 3.45 10.62
C SER A 27 -13.82 4.88 10.97
N HIS A 28 -13.59 5.18 12.26
CA HIS A 28 -13.05 6.46 12.69
C HIS A 28 -11.64 6.71 12.16
N LEU A 29 -10.79 5.67 12.07
CA LEU A 29 -9.46 5.79 11.49
C LEU A 29 -9.52 6.18 10.01
N ALA A 30 -10.41 5.56 9.23
CA ALA A 30 -10.62 5.93 7.83
C ALA A 30 -11.15 7.37 7.68
N VAL A 31 -12.11 7.77 8.52
CA VAL A 31 -12.62 9.16 8.57
C VAL A 31 -11.49 10.13 8.92
N ALA A 32 -10.65 9.79 9.91
CA ALA A 32 -9.54 10.64 10.33
C ALA A 32 -8.52 10.85 9.20
N VAL A 33 -8.20 9.81 8.41
CA VAL A 33 -7.38 9.96 7.19
C VAL A 33 -8.06 10.90 6.19
N ALA A 34 -9.37 10.76 5.97
CA ALA A 34 -10.11 11.55 5.00
C ALA A 34 -10.24 13.03 5.38
N THR A 35 -10.47 13.31 6.67
CA THR A 35 -10.83 14.65 7.16
C THR A 35 -9.67 15.43 7.79
N ALA A 36 -8.51 14.81 7.98
CA ALA A 36 -7.35 15.52 8.52
C ALA A 36 -6.93 16.68 7.60
N SER A 37 -7.06 17.91 8.12
CA SER A 37 -6.65 19.13 7.42
C SER A 37 -5.14 19.34 7.46
N GLU A 38 -4.48 18.90 8.53
CA GLU A 38 -3.03 18.99 8.69
C GLU A 38 -2.36 17.76 8.03
N PRO A 39 -1.40 17.96 7.11
CA PRO A 39 -0.73 16.85 6.45
C PRO A 39 0.01 15.91 7.41
N SER A 40 0.65 16.45 8.46
CA SER A 40 1.39 15.64 9.45
C SER A 40 0.46 14.72 10.24
N LEU A 41 -0.73 15.21 10.59
CA LEU A 41 -1.76 14.44 11.28
C LEU A 41 -2.32 13.34 10.36
N LYS A 42 -2.56 13.67 9.08
CA LYS A 42 -2.99 12.69 8.07
C LYS A 42 -1.93 11.59 7.90
N ALA A 43 -0.65 11.95 7.83
CA ALA A 43 0.47 11.01 7.74
C ALA A 43 0.54 10.08 8.97
N ARG A 44 0.30 10.60 10.18
CA ARG A 44 0.20 9.77 11.40
C ARG A 44 -0.98 8.81 11.39
N HIS A 45 -2.13 9.23 10.85
CA HIS A 45 -3.27 8.32 10.67
C HIS A 45 -2.96 7.22 9.65
N LEU A 46 -2.28 7.54 8.55
CA LEU A 46 -1.80 6.55 7.59
C LEU A 46 -0.77 5.60 8.22
N GLU A 47 0.15 6.10 9.04
CA GLU A 47 1.11 5.27 9.79
C GLU A 47 0.38 4.31 10.74
N ALA A 48 -0.65 4.76 11.45
CA ALA A 48 -1.47 3.90 12.29
C ALA A 48 -2.16 2.79 11.49
N VAL A 49 -2.71 3.12 10.30
CA VAL A 49 -3.25 2.10 9.38
C VAL A 49 -2.15 1.12 8.97
N GLN A 50 -0.99 1.61 8.53
CA GLN A 50 0.13 0.77 8.12
C GLN A 50 0.48 -0.22 9.24
N MET A 51 0.64 0.24 10.47
CA MET A 51 1.01 -0.61 11.61
C MET A 51 -0.01 -1.73 11.89
N ILE A 52 -1.31 -1.46 11.71
CA ILE A 52 -2.37 -2.47 11.90
C ILE A 52 -2.27 -3.57 10.85
N PHE A 53 -2.04 -3.18 9.60
CA PHE A 53 -2.00 -4.11 8.46
C PHE A 53 -0.60 -4.64 8.15
N ASP A 54 0.43 -4.21 8.87
CA ASP A 54 1.74 -4.80 8.71
C ASP A 54 1.77 -6.20 9.34
N GLN A 55 2.38 -7.15 8.62
CA GLN A 55 2.63 -8.48 9.15
C GLN A 55 3.92 -8.42 9.96
N ILE A 56 3.82 -8.18 11.27
CA ILE A 56 4.96 -8.35 12.17
C ILE A 56 5.16 -9.86 12.42
N THR A 57 5.84 -10.54 11.50
CA THR A 57 6.57 -11.76 11.86
C THR A 57 7.64 -11.34 12.86
N VAL A 58 7.45 -11.68 14.14
CA VAL A 58 8.37 -11.36 15.23
C VAL A 58 9.77 -11.90 14.87
N PRO A 59 10.79 -11.05 14.71
CA PRO A 59 12.17 -11.51 14.64
C PRO A 59 12.60 -11.83 16.07
N GLY A 60 12.54 -13.11 16.43
CA GLY A 60 12.85 -13.55 17.81
C GLY A 60 12.69 -15.03 18.08
N SER A 61 12.01 -15.81 17.23
CA SER A 61 12.19 -17.26 17.23
C SER A 61 13.41 -17.59 16.36
N GLU A 62 14.56 -17.79 16.99
CA GLU A 62 15.71 -18.50 16.42
C GLU A 62 15.33 -19.95 16.12
N GLN A 63 14.44 -20.15 15.14
CA GLN A 63 14.19 -21.44 14.54
C GLN A 63 14.41 -21.26 13.04
N LYS A 64 15.67 -21.49 12.65
CA LYS A 64 16.12 -21.98 11.34
C LYS A 64 15.42 -21.39 10.10
N GLN A 65 16.19 -20.63 9.32
CA GLN A 65 15.94 -20.17 7.95
C GLN A 65 15.40 -21.27 7.02
N ASN A 66 14.11 -21.61 7.13
CA ASN A 66 13.45 -22.64 6.33
C ASN A 66 11.92 -22.45 6.18
N SER A 67 11.31 -21.39 6.70
CA SER A 67 9.84 -21.24 6.62
C SER A 67 9.41 -19.84 6.22
N SER A 68 8.93 -19.75 4.98
CA SER A 68 7.90 -18.81 4.52
C SER A 68 6.60 -19.01 5.33
N ALA A 69 6.65 -18.81 6.64
CA ALA A 69 5.49 -18.98 7.49
C ALA A 69 4.51 -17.85 7.17
N ALA A 70 3.56 -18.13 6.27
CA ALA A 70 2.42 -17.28 6.02
C ALA A 70 1.74 -16.95 7.35
N ALA A 71 1.17 -15.74 7.46
CA ALA A 71 0.38 -15.37 8.63
C ALA A 71 -0.70 -16.45 8.86
N PRO A 72 -1.01 -16.78 10.13
CA PRO A 72 -2.02 -17.80 10.41
C PRO A 72 -3.36 -17.37 9.83
N ASP A 73 -4.15 -18.33 9.32
CA ASP A 73 -5.41 -18.06 8.60
C ASP A 73 -6.37 -17.13 9.36
N TRP A 74 -6.38 -17.19 10.70
CA TRP A 74 -7.21 -16.32 11.52
C TRP A 74 -6.78 -14.84 11.45
N GLU A 75 -5.47 -14.56 11.33
CA GLU A 75 -4.96 -13.19 11.25
C GLU A 75 -5.32 -12.59 9.89
N GLU A 76 -5.20 -13.36 8.80
CA GLU A 76 -5.63 -12.93 7.47
C GLU A 76 -7.14 -12.62 7.42
N GLN A 77 -7.97 -13.48 8.01
CA GLN A 77 -9.42 -13.24 8.10
C GLN A 77 -9.76 -12.02 8.96
N LEU A 78 -9.05 -11.82 10.06
CA LEU A 78 -9.23 -10.67 10.95
C LEU A 78 -8.86 -9.37 10.24
N LEU A 79 -7.69 -9.31 9.62
CA LEU A 79 -7.23 -8.14 8.88
C LEU A 79 -8.18 -7.84 7.71
N HIS A 80 -8.62 -8.85 6.97
CA HIS A 80 -9.59 -8.62 5.90
C HIS A 80 -10.90 -8.01 6.43
N ARG A 81 -11.39 -8.48 7.58
CA ARG A 81 -12.58 -7.91 8.24
C ARG A 81 -12.35 -6.47 8.67
N TRP A 82 -11.23 -6.18 9.33
CA TRP A 82 -10.89 -4.83 9.78
C TRP A 82 -10.72 -3.86 8.62
N PHE A 83 -10.15 -4.32 7.51
CA PHE A 83 -10.07 -3.55 6.28
C PHE A 83 -11.46 -3.19 5.74
N ARG A 84 -12.41 -4.14 5.74
CA ARG A 84 -13.80 -3.87 5.34
C ARG A 84 -14.47 -2.80 6.22
N TRP A 85 -14.08 -2.69 7.50
CA TRP A 85 -14.59 -1.66 8.40
C TRP A 85 -13.99 -0.25 8.20
N LEU A 86 -12.86 -0.12 7.48
CA LEU A 86 -12.40 1.18 6.98
C LEU A 86 -13.39 1.76 5.95
N GLY A 87 -14.17 0.90 5.30
CA GLY A 87 -15.22 1.26 4.36
C GLY A 87 -14.78 1.17 2.89
N GLU A 88 -15.77 0.99 2.01
CA GLU A 88 -15.58 0.86 0.56
C GLU A 88 -14.83 2.04 -0.11
N PRO A 89 -14.92 3.30 0.37
CA PRO A 89 -14.16 4.39 -0.22
C PRO A 89 -12.65 4.33 0.08
N PHE A 90 -12.22 3.52 1.05
CA PHE A 90 -10.85 3.56 1.55
C PHE A 90 -9.77 3.27 0.49
N PRO A 91 -9.91 2.26 -0.40
CA PRO A 91 -8.98 2.07 -1.52
C PRO A 91 -8.82 3.31 -2.39
N LYS A 92 -9.94 3.97 -2.74
CA LYS A 92 -9.93 5.19 -3.55
C LYS A 92 -9.28 6.35 -2.82
N LEU A 93 -9.60 6.53 -1.54
CA LEU A 93 -8.97 7.53 -0.67
C LEU A 93 -7.45 7.33 -0.63
N LEU A 94 -7.00 6.08 -0.49
CA LEU A 94 -5.57 5.78 -0.44
C LEU A 94 -4.86 6.16 -1.75
N LEU A 95 -5.47 5.87 -2.91
CA LEU A 95 -4.91 6.31 -4.20
C LEU A 95 -4.91 7.84 -4.37
N GLN A 96 -5.84 8.55 -3.75
CA GLN A 96 -5.81 10.02 -3.71
C GLN A 96 -4.64 10.51 -2.85
N CYS A 97 -4.41 9.90 -1.69
CA CYS A 97 -3.28 10.23 -0.82
C CYS A 97 -1.93 9.96 -1.49
N VAL A 98 -1.79 8.92 -2.33
CA VAL A 98 -0.55 8.70 -3.11
C VAL A 98 -0.32 9.80 -4.15
N ARG A 99 -1.38 10.41 -4.68
CA ARG A 99 -1.30 11.53 -5.63
C ARG A 99 -1.18 12.89 -4.93
N ASP A 100 -1.19 12.92 -3.60
CA ASP A 100 -1.08 14.14 -2.82
C ASP A 100 0.30 14.80 -3.09
N PRO A 101 0.36 16.13 -3.31
CA PRO A 101 1.63 16.83 -3.51
C PRO A 101 2.50 16.86 -2.25
N ILE A 102 1.94 16.55 -1.06
CA ILE A 102 2.68 16.54 0.19
C ILE A 102 3.39 15.19 0.41
N SER A 103 4.73 15.21 0.40
CA SER A 103 5.58 14.00 0.46
C SER A 103 5.25 13.10 1.67
N GLU A 104 5.04 13.65 2.88
CA GLU A 104 4.73 12.81 4.05
C GLU A 104 3.40 12.04 3.93
N VAL A 105 2.38 12.63 3.29
CA VAL A 105 1.09 11.99 3.03
C VAL A 105 1.24 10.91 1.96
N GLN A 106 1.93 11.25 0.88
CA GLN A 106 2.25 10.33 -0.22
C GLN A 106 3.03 9.10 0.27
N MET A 107 4.08 9.32 1.06
CA MET A 107 4.88 8.26 1.65
C MET A 107 4.07 7.40 2.62
N GLY A 108 3.26 8.02 3.48
CA GLY A 108 2.33 7.29 4.36
C GLY A 108 1.39 6.39 3.56
N ALA A 109 0.82 6.90 2.48
CA ALA A 109 -0.11 6.14 1.65
C ALA A 109 0.56 4.99 0.89
N LEU A 110 1.76 5.21 0.35
CA LEU A 110 2.55 4.15 -0.29
C LEU A 110 2.93 3.04 0.70
N ARG A 111 3.26 3.38 1.95
CA ARG A 111 3.55 2.39 3.00
C ARG A 111 2.32 1.58 3.40
N VAL A 112 1.14 2.22 3.47
CA VAL A 112 -0.12 1.51 3.71
C VAL A 112 -0.44 0.56 2.55
N LEU A 113 -0.29 1.00 1.29
CA LEU A 113 -0.45 0.13 0.12
C LEU A 113 0.51 -1.06 0.19
N MET A 114 1.76 -0.81 0.54
CA MET A 114 2.76 -1.86 0.72
C MET A 114 2.28 -2.88 1.75
N ALA A 115 1.89 -2.44 2.95
CA ALA A 115 1.40 -3.30 4.02
C ALA A 115 0.18 -4.13 3.56
N LEU A 116 -0.82 -3.49 2.96
CA LEU A 116 -2.04 -4.15 2.50
C LEU A 116 -1.78 -5.19 1.38
N LEU A 117 -0.93 -4.87 0.39
CA LEU A 117 -0.65 -5.79 -0.72
C LEU A 117 0.26 -6.97 -0.34
N ARG A 118 0.65 -7.11 0.93
CA ARG A 118 1.14 -8.40 1.48
C ARG A 118 0.06 -9.47 1.48
N HIS A 119 -1.19 -9.03 1.55
CA HIS A 119 -2.34 -9.89 1.72
C HIS A 119 -3.04 -10.15 0.38
N GLN A 120 -3.23 -11.42 0.04
CA GLN A 120 -3.85 -11.80 -1.24
C GLN A 120 -5.28 -11.26 -1.39
N TRP A 121 -6.02 -11.15 -0.29
CA TRP A 121 -7.38 -10.60 -0.30
C TRP A 121 -7.43 -9.11 -0.64
N ALA A 122 -6.32 -8.36 -0.58
CA ALA A 122 -6.30 -6.93 -0.84
C ALA A 122 -6.34 -6.60 -2.34
N TYR A 123 -5.74 -7.45 -3.19
CA TYR A 123 -5.62 -7.21 -4.63
C TYR A 123 -6.96 -6.94 -5.34
N PRO A 124 -8.04 -7.72 -5.11
CA PRO A 124 -9.33 -7.42 -5.71
C PRO A 124 -9.87 -6.03 -5.36
N HIS A 125 -9.63 -5.52 -4.14
CA HIS A 125 -10.12 -4.21 -3.72
C HIS A 125 -9.40 -3.06 -4.44
N PHE A 126 -8.10 -3.20 -4.68
CA PHE A 126 -7.30 -2.16 -5.34
C PHE A 126 -7.37 -2.25 -6.87
N CYS A 127 -7.33 -3.45 -7.44
CA CYS A 127 -7.41 -3.63 -8.89
C CYS A 127 -8.78 -3.24 -9.46
N ALA A 128 -9.84 -3.28 -8.65
CA ALA A 128 -11.16 -2.77 -9.02
C ALA A 128 -11.23 -1.24 -9.04
N VAL A 129 -10.26 -0.52 -8.47
CA VAL A 129 -10.23 0.95 -8.49
C VAL A 129 -9.60 1.43 -9.80
N ASN A 130 -10.37 2.19 -10.57
CA ASN A 130 -9.88 2.84 -11.79
C ASN A 130 -8.63 3.67 -11.51
N GLY A 131 -7.59 3.49 -12.32
CA GLY A 131 -6.34 4.22 -12.20
C GLY A 131 -5.36 3.68 -11.15
N PHE A 132 -5.60 2.50 -10.55
CA PHE A 132 -4.61 1.84 -9.69
C PHE A 132 -3.37 1.40 -10.48
N ILE A 133 -3.57 0.63 -11.55
CA ILE A 133 -2.45 0.16 -12.39
C ILE A 133 -1.77 1.34 -13.07
N ASP A 134 -2.54 2.31 -13.58
CA ASP A 134 -2.00 3.53 -14.19
C ASP A 134 -1.09 4.26 -13.21
N LEU A 135 -1.50 4.41 -11.95
CA LEU A 135 -0.68 5.01 -10.91
C LEU A 135 0.64 4.25 -10.70
N LEU A 136 0.63 2.92 -10.74
CA LEU A 136 1.84 2.11 -10.57
C LEU A 136 2.83 2.22 -11.73
N VAL A 137 2.34 2.31 -12.96
CA VAL A 137 3.20 2.37 -14.17
C VAL A 137 3.54 3.78 -14.61
N ASP A 138 2.83 4.79 -14.09
CA ASP A 138 3.05 6.20 -14.43
C ASP A 138 4.47 6.65 -14.06
N ARG A 139 5.21 7.17 -15.03
CA ARG A 139 6.57 7.71 -14.82
C ARG A 139 6.60 9.24 -14.74
N SER A 140 5.48 9.90 -15.00
CA SER A 140 5.36 11.36 -15.05
C SER A 140 5.28 12.02 -13.67
N VAL A 141 5.50 11.26 -12.59
CA VAL A 141 5.23 11.71 -11.23
C VAL A 141 6.27 12.72 -10.76
N ALA A 142 6.11 13.96 -11.19
CA ALA A 142 7.00 15.09 -10.92
C ALA A 142 7.13 15.42 -9.42
N ASN A 143 6.26 14.85 -8.58
CA ASN A 143 6.16 15.15 -7.16
C ASN A 143 6.72 14.04 -6.25
N PHE A 144 7.29 12.96 -6.81
CA PHE A 144 7.89 11.90 -6.00
C PHE A 144 9.36 12.20 -5.75
N ASP A 145 9.76 12.18 -4.48
CA ASP A 145 11.16 12.14 -4.11
C ASP A 145 11.78 10.75 -4.38
N ALA A 146 13.08 10.63 -4.14
CA ALA A 146 13.81 9.38 -4.41
C ALA A 146 13.28 8.19 -3.59
N ASP A 147 12.83 8.43 -2.36
CA ASP A 147 12.31 7.38 -1.48
C ASP A 147 10.92 6.94 -1.93
N ALA A 148 10.06 7.87 -2.36
CA ALA A 148 8.76 7.58 -2.93
C ALA A 148 8.87 6.78 -4.23
N LEU A 149 9.83 7.13 -5.11
CA LEU A 149 10.11 6.37 -6.33
C LEU A 149 10.57 4.94 -6.03
N GLN A 150 11.49 4.77 -5.07
CA GLN A 150 11.94 3.44 -4.64
C GLN A 150 10.79 2.62 -4.06
N LEU A 151 9.98 3.22 -3.19
CA LEU A 151 8.86 2.53 -2.54
C LEU A 151 7.78 2.14 -3.56
N LYS A 152 7.49 2.99 -4.53
CA LYS A 152 6.62 2.67 -5.67
C LYS A 152 7.17 1.52 -6.51
N HIS A 153 8.46 1.51 -6.82
CA HIS A 153 9.07 0.40 -7.55
C HIS A 153 9.01 -0.91 -6.76
N ALA A 154 9.26 -0.87 -5.45
CA ALA A 154 9.07 -2.03 -4.58
C ALA A 154 7.61 -2.51 -4.59
N LEU A 155 6.65 -1.59 -4.67
CA LEU A 155 5.23 -1.91 -4.76
C LEU A 155 4.90 -2.61 -6.08
N VAL A 156 5.46 -2.12 -7.19
CA VAL A 156 5.34 -2.79 -8.50
C VAL A 156 5.95 -4.19 -8.45
N CYS A 157 7.16 -4.35 -7.91
CA CYS A 157 7.77 -5.66 -7.72
C CYS A 157 6.85 -6.61 -6.96
N ARG A 158 6.25 -6.15 -5.85
CA ARG A 158 5.30 -6.92 -5.06
C ARG A 158 4.09 -7.37 -5.87
N VAL A 159 3.48 -6.46 -6.64
CA VAL A 159 2.31 -6.80 -7.46
C VAL A 159 2.68 -7.84 -8.53
N VAL A 160 3.85 -7.71 -9.15
CA VAL A 160 4.35 -8.68 -10.13
C VAL A 160 4.62 -10.04 -9.48
N ASP A 161 5.29 -10.06 -8.32
CA ASP A 161 5.67 -11.29 -7.60
C ASP A 161 4.44 -12.02 -7.04
N ALA A 162 3.40 -11.29 -6.62
CA ALA A 162 2.16 -11.88 -6.13
C ALA A 162 1.34 -12.56 -7.24
N ALA A 163 1.56 -12.20 -8.51
CA ALA A 163 0.89 -12.76 -9.68
C ALA A 163 -0.63 -12.89 -9.51
N SER A 164 -1.26 -11.88 -8.88
CA SER A 164 -2.67 -11.93 -8.52
C SER A 164 -3.56 -12.06 -9.76
N PRO A 165 -4.59 -12.93 -9.75
CA PRO A 165 -5.53 -13.07 -10.85
C PRO A 165 -6.38 -11.81 -11.09
N SER A 166 -6.38 -10.85 -10.16
CA SER A 166 -7.05 -9.56 -10.32
C SER A 166 -6.34 -8.62 -11.30
N VAL A 167 -5.10 -8.92 -11.68
CA VAL A 167 -4.31 -8.15 -12.65
C VAL A 167 -4.36 -8.87 -14.00
N ASN A 168 -4.86 -8.21 -15.04
CA ASN A 168 -4.94 -8.84 -16.36
C ASN A 168 -3.55 -8.95 -17.04
N ALA A 169 -3.45 -9.76 -18.10
CA ALA A 169 -2.17 -10.04 -18.76
C ALA A 169 -1.48 -8.78 -19.30
N GLY A 170 -2.21 -7.87 -19.94
CA GLY A 170 -1.64 -6.62 -20.47
C GLY A 170 -1.15 -5.67 -19.36
N GLN A 171 -1.90 -5.57 -18.26
CA GLN A 171 -1.48 -4.83 -17.07
C GLN A 171 -0.22 -5.44 -16.44
N MET A 172 -0.15 -6.77 -16.38
CA MET A 172 1.02 -7.49 -15.86
C MET A 172 2.27 -7.27 -16.72
N GLU A 173 2.13 -7.21 -18.05
CA GLU A 173 3.22 -6.86 -18.97
C GLU A 173 3.77 -5.45 -18.70
N LEU A 174 2.89 -4.46 -18.53
CA LEU A 174 3.29 -3.08 -18.20
C LEU A 174 4.04 -3.01 -16.85
N LEU A 175 3.55 -3.73 -15.84
CA LEU A 175 4.20 -3.79 -14.53
C LEU A 175 5.58 -4.48 -14.60
N ARG A 176 5.72 -5.53 -15.40
CA ARG A 176 7.01 -6.23 -15.62
C ARG A 176 8.01 -5.33 -16.33
N ASP A 177 7.58 -4.61 -17.37
CA ASP A 177 8.41 -3.61 -18.04
C ASP A 177 8.85 -2.51 -17.06
N TYR A 178 7.93 -2.00 -16.23
CA TYR A 178 8.26 -1.02 -15.21
C TYR A 178 9.31 -1.55 -14.21
N ARG A 179 9.12 -2.77 -13.72
CA ARG A 179 10.05 -3.45 -12.81
C ARG A 179 11.47 -3.53 -13.38
N VAL A 180 11.60 -3.98 -14.62
CA VAL A 180 12.90 -4.18 -15.30
C VAL A 180 13.64 -2.86 -15.47
N LYS A 181 12.94 -1.81 -15.90
CA LYS A 181 13.51 -0.48 -16.10
C LYS A 181 13.94 0.19 -14.79
N GLY A 182 13.27 -0.09 -13.69
CA GLY A 182 13.60 0.46 -12.39
C GLY A 182 12.95 1.82 -12.07
N PRO A 183 13.13 2.31 -10.82
CA PRO A 183 12.44 3.48 -10.28
C PRO A 183 12.85 4.80 -10.97
N PHE A 184 14.13 4.92 -11.34
CA PHE A 184 14.72 6.16 -11.86
C PHE A 184 14.84 6.20 -13.38
N TRP A 185 14.29 5.21 -14.08
CA TRP A 185 14.34 5.21 -15.54
C TRP A 185 13.47 6.34 -16.10
N LEU A 186 14.13 7.25 -16.80
CA LEU A 186 13.53 8.33 -17.56
C LEU A 186 13.31 7.86 -18.99
N THR A 187 12.13 8.14 -19.55
CA THR A 187 11.92 7.98 -20.99
C THR A 187 12.93 8.88 -21.71
N PRO A 188 13.81 8.34 -22.56
CA PRO A 188 14.71 9.16 -23.35
C PRO A 188 13.86 10.17 -24.12
N ARG A 189 14.03 11.45 -23.83
CA ARG A 189 13.40 12.51 -24.60
C ARG A 189 14.05 12.43 -25.98
N MET A 190 13.30 12.01 -27.01
CA MET A 190 13.77 12.14 -28.38
C MET A 190 14.03 13.63 -28.63
N GLU A 191 15.31 14.01 -28.64
CA GLU A 191 15.73 15.30 -29.16
C GLU A 191 15.49 15.25 -30.66
N VAL A 192 14.40 15.90 -31.11
CA VAL A 192 14.21 16.16 -32.53
C VAL A 192 15.28 17.18 -32.89
N ALA A 193 16.33 16.73 -33.56
CA ALA A 193 17.30 17.60 -34.19
C ALA A 193 16.54 18.50 -35.19
N THR A 194 16.34 19.77 -34.84
CA THR A 194 15.93 20.77 -35.82
C THR A 194 17.13 21.01 -36.71
N GLU A 195 17.21 20.27 -37.81
CA GLU A 195 18.12 20.53 -38.91
C GLU A 195 17.83 21.93 -39.45
N GLY A 196 18.88 22.75 -39.54
CA GLY A 196 18.78 24.16 -39.91
C GLY A 196 18.21 24.36 -41.31
N ALA A 197 17.28 25.30 -41.44
CA ALA A 197 16.99 25.94 -42.72
C ALA A 197 17.84 27.23 -42.78
N GLY A 198 18.76 27.25 -43.74
CA GLY A 198 19.67 28.35 -44.02
C GLY A 198 19.06 29.53 -44.77
#